data_AF-A0A497NGS7-F1
#
_entry.id   AF-A0A497NGS7-F1
#
_cell.length_a   1.000
_cell.length_b   1.000
_cell.length_c   1.000
_cell.angle_alpha   90.00
_cell.angle_beta   90.00
_cell.angle_gamma   90.00
#
_symmetry.space_group_name_H-M   'P 1'
#
loop_
_entity.id
_entity.type
_entity.pdbx_description
1 polymer ?
#
loop_
_entity_poly.entity_id
_entity_poly.type
_entity_poly.pdbx_seq_one_letter_code
_entity_poly.pdbx_strand_id
1 'polypeptide(L)' 'MDEKTAAFLKGLFARYYARRGPEQPRDIQHREFAFMTFGERMVIRHKGFRTYEELRYFMARLGPSDAFYSSAYFLRP' A
#
# COMPACT_ATOMS: atom_id res chain seq x y z
N MET A 1 14.29 -5.11 13.23
CA MET A 1 14.23 -3.64 13.27
C MET A 1 13.68 -3.27 14.62
N ASP A 2 14.28 -2.31 15.31
CA ASP A 2 13.72 -1.81 16.56
C ASP A 2 12.46 -0.96 16.29
N GLU A 3 11.62 -0.84 17.32
CA GLU A 3 10.31 -0.17 17.21
C GLU A 3 10.42 1.30 16.83
N LYS A 4 11.44 2.02 17.33
CA LYS A 4 11.62 3.45 17.05
C LYS A 4 11.97 3.67 15.58
N THR A 5 12.89 2.86 15.06
CA THR A 5 13.22 2.89 13.62
C THR A 5 12.01 2.55 12.76
N ALA A 6 11.23 1.53 13.13
CA ALA A 6 10.02 1.14 12.40
C ALA A 6 8.98 2.27 12.36
N ALA A 7 8.70 2.91 13.51
CA ALA A 7 7.77 4.02 13.60
C ALA A 7 8.24 5.25 12.80
N PHE A 8 9.55 5.55 12.85
CA PHE A 8 10.14 6.63 12.07
C PHE A 8 10.00 6.40 10.55
N LEU A 9 10.34 5.20 10.06
CA LEU A 9 10.23 4.84 8.65
C LEU A 9 8.78 4.83 8.17
N LYS A 10 7.86 4.25 8.95
CA LYS A 10 6.42 4.30 8.68
C LYS A 10 5.94 5.74 8.49
N GLY A 11 6.34 6.66 9.37
CA GLY A 11 5.98 8.07 9.26
C GLY A 11 6.58 8.75 8.01
N LEU A 12 7.81 8.39 7.63
CA LEU A 12 8.44 8.90 6.42
C LEU A 12 7.71 8.44 5.15
N PHE A 13 7.39 7.14 5.06
CA PHE A 13 6.69 6.55 3.92
C PHE A 13 5.24 7.02 3.82
N ALA A 14 4.54 7.17 4.96
CA ALA A 14 3.23 7.79 5.02
C ALA A 14 3.23 9.19 4.38
N ARG A 15 4.21 10.04 4.71
CA ARG A 15 4.36 11.37 4.10
C ARG A 15 4.70 11.31 2.61
N TYR A 16 5.52 10.34 2.19
CA TYR A 16 5.84 10.13 0.78
C TYR A 16 4.58 9.79 -0.03
N TYR A 17 3.80 8.81 0.42
CA TYR A 17 2.56 8.41 -0.27
C TYR A 17 1.47 9.48 -0.21
N ALA A 18 1.43 10.28 0.86
CA ALA A 18 0.52 11.43 0.94
C ALA A 18 0.82 12.49 -0.13
N ARG A 19 2.11 12.72 -0.45
CA ARG A 19 2.54 13.76 -1.41
C ARG A 19 2.52 13.27 -2.86
N ARG A 20 3.14 12.11 -3.13
CA ARG A 20 3.40 11.63 -4.50
C ARG A 20 2.58 10.41 -4.88
N GLY A 21 2.45 9.44 -3.97
CA GLY A 21 1.84 8.14 -4.28
C GLY A 21 2.71 7.27 -5.21
N PRO A 22 2.31 6.01 -5.46
CA PRO A 22 2.92 5.18 -6.48
C PRO A 22 2.48 5.62 -7.89
N GLU A 23 3.08 5.05 -8.94
CA GLU A 23 2.47 5.16 -10.27
C GLU A 23 1.08 4.52 -10.27
N GLN A 24 0.13 5.12 -11.00
CA GLN A 24 -1.24 4.61 -11.05
C GLN A 24 -1.28 3.25 -11.77
N PRO A 25 -1.74 2.18 -11.09
CA PRO A 25 -1.89 0.88 -11.73
C PRO A 25 -3.00 0.91 -12.78
N ARG A 26 -2.73 0.34 -13.96
CA ARG A 26 -3.75 0.14 -15.00
C ARG A 26 -4.86 -0.78 -14.49
N ASP A 27 -6.12 -0.48 -14.80
CA ASP A 27 -7.29 -1.27 -14.41
C ASP A 27 -7.36 -1.57 -12.91
N ILE A 28 -7.09 -0.55 -12.08
CA ILE A 28 -7.01 -0.66 -10.61
C ILE A 28 -8.17 -1.44 -9.97
N GLN A 29 -9.37 -1.31 -10.52
CA GLN A 29 -10.60 -1.94 -10.04
C GLN A 29 -10.59 -3.47 -10.15
N HIS A 30 -9.72 -4.02 -10.98
CA HIS A 30 -9.60 -5.46 -11.23
C HIS A 30 -8.32 -6.06 -10.63
N ARG A 31 -7.61 -5.32 -9.77
CA ARG A 31 -6.36 -5.79 -9.14
C ARG A 31 -6.52 -6.01 -7.64
N GLU A 32 -5.97 -7.13 -7.16
CA GLU A 32 -5.77 -7.36 -5.72
C GLU A 32 -4.45 -6.73 -5.31
N PHE A 33 -4.44 -6.04 -4.17
CA PHE A 33 -3.27 -5.41 -3.59
C PHE A 33 -2.82 -6.12 -2.31
N ALA A 34 -1.51 -6.13 -2.11
CA ALA A 34 -0.87 -6.62 -0.90
C ALA A 34 0.14 -5.60 -0.36
N PHE A 35 0.26 -5.51 0.97
CA PHE A 35 1.12 -4.56 1.65
C PHE A 35 1.83 -5.20 2.84
N MET A 36 3.03 -4.70 3.14
CA MET A 36 3.77 -5.00 4.37
C MET A 36 4.07 -3.71 5.14
N THR A 37 4.24 -3.82 6.45
CA THR A 37 4.55 -2.70 7.36
C THR A 37 5.95 -2.86 7.95
N PHE A 38 6.57 -1.74 8.32
CA PHE A 38 7.85 -1.79 9.02
C PHE A 38 7.71 -2.44 10.40
N GLY A 39 8.64 -3.34 10.73
CA GLY A 39 8.74 -3.97 12.05
C GLY A 39 7.83 -5.19 12.26
N GLU A 40 6.79 -5.36 11.46
CA GLU A 40 5.89 -6.51 11.50
C GLU A 40 6.17 -7.47 10.35
N ARG A 41 5.91 -8.77 10.55
CA ARG A 41 5.99 -9.79 9.48
C ARG A 41 4.65 -10.08 8.82
N MET A 42 3.61 -9.33 9.19
CA MET A 42 2.26 -9.56 8.68
C MET A 42 2.12 -8.99 7.26
N VAL A 43 1.45 -9.74 6.40
CA VAL A 43 1.07 -9.28 5.06
C VAL A 43 -0.42 -8.95 5.06
N ILE A 44 -0.76 -7.73 4.67
CA ILE A 44 -2.14 -7.32 4.41
C ILE A 44 -2.44 -7.66 2.96
N ARG A 45 -3.45 -8.51 2.68
CA ARG A 45 -3.88 -8.86 1.31
C ARG A 45 -5.40 -8.78 1.13
N HIS A 46 -5.90 -9.21 -0.03
CA HIS A 46 -7.33 -9.19 -0.38
C HIS A 46 -7.91 -7.78 -0.30
N LYS A 47 -7.20 -6.83 -0.93
CA LYS A 47 -7.58 -5.43 -1.01
C LYS A 47 -7.77 -5.02 -2.46
N GLY A 48 -8.98 -4.63 -2.83
CA GLY A 48 -9.26 -3.89 -4.06
C GLY A 48 -9.47 -2.40 -3.79
N PHE A 49 -9.19 -1.56 -4.77
CA PHE A 49 -9.45 -0.12 -4.74
C PHE A 49 -10.24 0.29 -5.98
N ARG A 50 -11.23 1.18 -5.82
CA ARG A 50 -12.05 1.65 -6.95
C ARG A 50 -11.38 2.78 -7.71
N THR A 51 -10.58 3.59 -7.02
CA THR A 51 -9.89 4.75 -7.56
C THR A 51 -8.43 4.79 -7.11
N TYR A 52 -7.60 5.51 -7.87
CA TYR A 52 -6.20 5.72 -7.52
C TYR A 52 -6.06 6.54 -6.22
N GLU A 53 -6.97 7.48 -6.00
CA GLU A 53 -7.04 8.32 -4.80
C GLU A 53 -7.30 7.48 -3.54
N GLU A 54 -8.19 6.48 -3.61
CA GLU A 54 -8.44 5.54 -2.51
C GLU A 54 -7.17 4.75 -2.15
N LEU A 55 -6.45 4.23 -3.15
CA LEU A 55 -5.17 3.55 -2.97
C LEU A 55 -4.15 4.50 -2.31
N ARG A 56 -3.99 5.72 -2.85
CA ARG A 56 -3.03 6.71 -2.34
C ARG A 56 -3.34 7.08 -0.89
N TYR A 57 -4.61 7.31 -0.57
CA TYR A 57 -5.06 7.63 0.79
C TYR A 57 -4.81 6.48 1.75
N PHE A 58 -5.09 5.24 1.33
CA PHE A 58 -4.79 4.05 2.12
C PHE A 58 -3.30 3.93 2.42
N MET A 59 -2.45 4.06 1.39
CA MET A 59 -0.99 3.99 1.56
C MET A 59 -0.44 5.13 2.42
N ALA A 60 -1.00 6.34 2.31
CA ALA A 60 -0.64 7.47 3.15
C ALA A 60 -0.96 7.25 4.64
N ARG A 61 -2.05 6.53 4.95
CA ARG A 61 -2.41 6.17 6.32
C ARG A 61 -1.61 4.98 6.85
N LEU A 62 -1.36 3.99 6.01
CA LEU A 62 -0.66 2.77 6.40
C LEU A 62 0.85 2.99 6.54
N GLY A 63 1.46 3.77 5.64
CA GLY A 63 2.91 3.92 5.52
C GLY A 63 3.60 2.57 5.24
N PRO A 64 3.19 1.83 4.18
CA PRO A 64 3.70 0.50 3.91
C PRO A 64 5.20 0.53 3.57
N SER A 65 5.93 -0.51 3.96
CA SER A 65 7.31 -0.72 3.52
C SER A 65 7.35 -1.23 2.09
N ASP A 66 6.44 -2.15 1.78
CA ASP A 66 6.34 -2.85 0.51
C ASP A 66 4.89 -2.86 0.05
N ALA A 67 4.69 -2.69 -1.26
CA ALA A 67 3.39 -2.70 -1.89
C ALA A 67 3.44 -3.48 -3.20
N PHE A 68 2.47 -4.36 -3.38
CA PHE A 68 2.34 -5.23 -4.54
C PHE A 68 0.92 -5.17 -5.06
N TYR A 69 0.74 -5.48 -6.34
CA TYR A 69 -0.57 -5.76 -6.91
C TYR A 69 -0.51 -7.01 -7.79
N SER A 70 -1.65 -7.66 -8.00
CA SER A 70 -1.76 -8.88 -8.79
C SER A 70 -1.41 -8.65 -10.27
N SER A 71 -0.61 -9.54 -10.84
CA SER A 71 -0.41 -9.60 -12.30
C SER A 71 -1.69 -10.00 -13.03
N ALA A 72 -2.53 -10.84 -12.39
CA ALA A 72 -3.84 -11.23 -12.88
C ALA A 72 -4.91 -10.13 -12.63
N TYR A 73 -5.97 -10.19 -13.43
CA TYR A 73 -7.18 -9.40 -13.26
C TYR A 73 -8.32 -10.26 -12.68
N PHE A 74 -9.05 -9.71 -11.73
CA PHE A 74 -10.20 -10.36 -11.10
C PHE A 74 -11.46 -9.52 -11.28
N LEU A 75 -12.62 -10.19 -11.40
CA LEU A 75 -13.92 -9.51 -11.37
C LEU A 75 -14.26 -8.96 -9.96
N ARG A 76 -13.72 -9.60 -8.91
CA ARG A 76 -13.89 -9.23 -7.50
C ARG A 76 -12.55 -9.46 -6.77
N PRO A 77 -11.59 -8.52 -6.88
CA PRO A 77 -10.30 -8.59 -6.23
C PRO A 77 -10.35 -8.35 -4.71
#